data_AF-A0A062V7L1-F1
#
_entry.id   AF-A0A062V7L1-F1
#
_cell.length_a   1.000
_cell.length_b   1.000
_cell.length_c   1.000
_cell.angle_alpha   90.00
_cell.angle_beta   90.00
_cell.angle_gamma   90.00
#
_symmetry.space_group_name_H-M   'P 1'
#
loop_
_entity.id
_entity.type
_entity.pdbx_description
1 polymer ?
#
loop_
_entity_poly.entity_id
_entity_poly.type
_entity_poly.pdbx_seq_one_letter_code
_entity_poly.pdbx_strand_id
1 'polypeptide(L)'
;MLTKILNLVVALLLFSVLFIAVDDSYSIWSGKEEAIHIGVEEIAGGPDIGGGIFSDFILSFEVLALLLITALIGALYIAKKEAF
;
A
#
# COMPACT_ATOMS: atom_id res chain seq x y z
N MET A 1 15.00 12.00 -21.53
CA MET A 1 15.33 10.59 -21.20
C MET A 1 15.42 10.37 -19.69
N LEU A 2 16.07 11.27 -18.95
CA LEU A 2 16.18 11.22 -17.49
C LEU A 2 14.82 11.01 -16.76
N THR A 3 13.77 11.73 -17.16
CA THR A 3 12.42 11.59 -16.57
C THR A 3 11.81 10.20 -16.80
N LYS A 4 12.04 9.59 -17.96
CA LYS A 4 11.55 8.23 -18.26
C LYS A 4 12.27 7.18 -17.42
N ILE A 5 13.58 7.35 -17.24
CA ILE A 5 14.40 6.47 -16.40
C ILE A 5 14.00 6.62 -14.93
N LEU A 6 13.76 7.85 -14.45
CA LEU A 6 13.29 8.10 -13.09
C LEU A 6 11.94 7.44 -12.83
N ASN A 7 10.98 7.57 -13.76
CA ASN A 7 9.68 6.93 -13.62
C ASN A 7 9.78 5.39 -13.61
N LEU A 8 10.68 4.82 -14.42
CA LEU A 8 10.95 3.38 -14.42
C LEU A 8 11.53 2.93 -13.07
N VAL A 9 12.48 3.68 -12.51
CA VAL A 9 13.09 3.39 -11.20
C VAL A 9 12.04 3.45 -10.09
N VAL A 10 11.17 4.47 -10.09
CA VAL A 10 10.08 4.59 -9.11
C VAL A 10 9.11 3.42 -9.23
N ALA A 11 8.74 3.02 -10.45
CA ALA A 11 7.88 1.87 -10.67
C ALA A 11 8.54 0.56 -10.16
N LEU A 12 9.82 0.35 -10.46
CA LEU A 12 10.57 -0.81 -9.99
C LEU A 12 10.63 -0.85 -8.46
N LEU A 13 10.93 0.27 -7.81
CA LEU A 13 10.95 0.37 -6.35
C LEU A 13 9.58 0.06 -5.73
N LEU A 14 8.50 0.59 -6.33
CA LEU A 14 7.14 0.29 -5.88
C LEU A 14 6.83 -1.21 -5.99
N PHE A 15 7.14 -1.82 -7.13
CA PHE A 15 6.94 -3.25 -7.33
C PHE A 15 7.78 -4.10 -6.38
N SER A 16 9.03 -3.73 -6.10
CA SER A 16 9.87 -4.43 -5.13
C SER A 16 9.28 -4.38 -3.72
N VAL A 17 8.81 -3.21 -3.27
CA VAL A 17 8.18 -3.08 -1.95
C VAL A 17 6.90 -3.90 -1.86
N LEU A 18 6.07 -3.87 -2.91
CA LEU A 18 4.85 -4.69 -2.97
C LEU A 18 5.17 -6.19 -2.91
N PHE A 19 6.19 -6.64 -3.65
CA PHE A 19 6.58 -8.05 -3.66
C PHE A 19 7.08 -8.51 -2.30
N ILE A 20 7.91 -7.70 -1.63
CA ILE A 20 8.38 -7.98 -0.26
C ILE A 20 7.21 -8.04 0.71
N ALA A 21 6.25 -7.11 0.63
CA ALA A 21 5.08 -7.10 1.51
C ALA A 21 4.19 -8.34 1.30
N VAL A 22 4.02 -8.79 0.06
CA VAL A 22 3.27 -10.01 -0.26
C VAL A 22 4.01 -11.25 0.22
N ASP A 23 5.33 -11.31 0.04
CA ASP A 23 6.17 -12.43 0.46
C ASP A 23 6.23 -12.57 1.98
N ASP A 24 6.43 -11.46 2.70
CA ASP A 24 6.42 -11.43 4.16
C ASP A 24 5.05 -11.87 4.71
N SER A 25 3.97 -11.38 4.10
CA SER A 25 2.63 -11.87 4.38
C SER A 25 2.56 -13.38 4.16
N TYR A 26 2.85 -13.87 2.95
CA TYR A 26 2.80 -15.30 2.66
C TYR A 26 3.62 -16.15 3.64
N SER A 27 4.85 -15.72 4.00
CA SER A 27 5.70 -16.39 4.98
C SER A 27 5.06 -16.46 6.37
N ILE A 28 4.38 -15.41 6.82
CA ILE A 28 3.71 -15.36 8.12
C ILE A 28 2.46 -16.25 8.16
N TRP A 29 1.77 -16.39 7.03
CA TRP A 29 0.50 -17.11 6.93
C TRP A 29 0.65 -18.56 6.44
N SER A 30 1.73 -18.91 5.74
CA SER A 30 1.95 -20.27 5.22
C SER A 30 2.19 -21.26 6.37
N GLY A 31 1.36 -22.29 6.48
CA GLY A 31 1.51 -23.36 7.47
C GLY A 31 0.75 -23.16 8.78
N LYS A 32 -0.06 -22.10 8.93
CA LYS A 32 -0.99 -21.96 10.06
C LYS A 32 -2.34 -22.59 9.70
N GLU A 33 -2.84 -23.45 10.58
CA GLU A 33 -4.10 -24.20 10.40
C GLU A 33 -5.34 -23.29 10.53
N GLU A 34 -5.19 -22.17 11.24
CA GLU A 34 -6.16 -21.08 11.32
C GLU A 34 -5.48 -19.75 10.99
N ALA A 35 -6.18 -18.91 10.23
CA ALA A 35 -5.78 -17.52 10.01
C ALA A 35 -5.82 -16.79 11.36
N ILE A 36 -4.70 -16.18 11.77
CA ILE A 36 -4.71 -15.27 12.92
C ILE A 36 -5.68 -14.14 12.58
N HIS A 37 -6.80 -14.06 13.30
CA HIS A 37 -7.75 -12.99 13.09
C HIS A 37 -7.11 -11.69 13.59
N ILE A 38 -6.61 -10.88 12.65
CA ILE A 38 -6.18 -9.51 12.95
C ILE A 38 -7.45 -8.66 13.04
N GLY A 39 -7.79 -8.24 14.25
CA GLY A 39 -8.93 -7.37 14.51
C GLY A 39 -8.72 -5.99 13.91
N VAL A 40 -9.83 -5.30 13.63
CA VAL A 40 -9.78 -3.89 13.20
C VAL A 40 -9.02 -3.04 14.23
N GLU A 41 -9.17 -3.34 15.53
CA GLU A 41 -8.48 -2.66 16.62
C GLU A 41 -6.95 -2.84 16.57
N GLU A 42 -6.45 -3.98 16.11
CA GLU A 42 -5.01 -4.25 15.96
C GLU A 42 -4.40 -3.54 14.75
N ILE A 43 -5.20 -3.31 13.70
CA ILE A 43 -4.76 -2.56 12.51
C ILE A 43 -4.86 -1.05 12.76
N ALA A 44 -6.01 -0.60 13.27
CA ALA A 44 -6.31 0.80 13.53
C ALA A 44 -5.45 1.38 14.66
N GLY A 45 -5.10 0.54 15.64
CA GLY A 45 -4.61 0.96 16.94
C GLY A 45 -5.78 1.20 17.91
N GLY A 46 -5.57 0.88 19.18
CA GLY A 46 -6.57 1.00 20.24
C GLY A 46 -5.95 1.51 21.54
N PRO A 47 -6.77 1.84 22.56
CA PRO A 47 -6.29 2.39 23.83
C PRO A 47 -5.24 1.51 24.53
N ASP A 48 -5.38 0.18 24.39
CA ASP A 48 -4.51 -0.83 24.99
C ASP A 48 -3.55 -1.49 23.98
N ILE A 49 -3.62 -1.10 22.70
CA ILE A 49 -2.80 -1.65 21.62
C ILE A 49 -1.79 -0.59 21.18
N GLY A 50 -0.52 -0.82 21.53
CA GLY A 50 0.58 0.04 21.09
C GLY A 50 0.78 -0.10 19.58
N GLY A 51 0.51 0.99 18.86
CA GLY A 51 0.72 1.10 17.42
C GLY A 51 -0.48 0.77 16.55
N GLY A 52 -0.40 1.17 15.28
CA GLY A 52 -1.50 1.10 14.32
C GLY A 52 -1.46 2.20 13.26
N ILE A 53 -2.30 2.07 12.24
CA ILE A 53 -2.34 3.01 11.12
C ILE A 53 -2.87 4.39 11.49
N PHE A 54 -3.61 4.53 12.59
CA PHE A 54 -4.11 5.81 13.08
C PHE A 54 -3.34 6.36 14.29
N SER A 55 -2.30 5.66 14.75
CA SER A 55 -1.38 6.13 15.77
C SER A 55 0.02 6.31 15.17
N ASP A 56 0.86 5.29 15.23
CA ASP A 56 2.28 5.34 14.85
C ASP A 56 2.50 5.62 13.36
N PHE A 57 1.57 5.17 12.52
CA PHE A 57 1.69 5.26 11.06
C PHE A 57 0.69 6.22 10.41
N ILE A 58 0.11 7.16 11.16
CA ILE A 58 -0.90 8.10 10.66
C ILE A 58 -0.44 8.88 9.43
N LEU A 59 0.81 9.36 9.44
CA LEU A 59 1.38 10.08 8.30
C LEU A 59 1.50 9.18 7.06
N SER A 60 1.99 7.96 7.25
CA SER A 60 2.13 6.98 6.17
C SER A 60 0.77 6.62 5.56
N PHE A 61 -0.27 6.49 6.40
CA PHE A 61 -1.64 6.25 5.97
C PHE A 61 -2.18 7.41 5.12
N GLU A 62 -2.02 8.66 5.57
CA GLU A 62 -2.48 9.84 4.83
C GLU A 62 -1.79 9.99 3.47
N VAL A 63 -0.47 9.76 3.42
CA VAL A 63 0.30 9.81 2.17
C VAL A 63 -0.19 8.73 1.19
N LEU A 64 -0.47 7.53 1.68
CA LEU A 64 -1.01 6.44 0.86
C LEU A 64 -2.41 6.78 0.34
N ALA A 65 -3.27 7.40 1.15
CA ALA A 65 -4.59 7.86 0.71
C ALA A 65 -4.50 8.90 -0.42
N LEU A 66 -3.59 9.89 -0.30
CA LEU A 66 -3.35 10.87 -1.37
C LEU A 66 -2.79 10.22 -2.64
N LEU A 67 -1.90 9.24 -2.49
CA LEU A 67 -1.36 8.47 -3.62
C LEU A 67 -2.48 7.72 -4.36
N LEU A 68 -3.39 7.06 -3.64
CA LEU A 68 -4.51 6.34 -4.23
C LEU A 68 -5.48 7.26 -4.97
N ILE A 69 -5.79 8.43 -4.40
CA ILE A 69 -6.63 9.44 -5.07
C ILE A 69 -5.95 9.93 -6.35
N THR A 70 -4.65 10.22 -6.28
CA THR A 70 -3.86 10.65 -7.44
C THR A 70 -3.84 9.58 -8.53
N ALA A 71 -3.66 8.31 -8.16
CA ALA A 71 -3.68 7.18 -9.08
C ALA A 71 -5.05 7.03 -9.74
N LEU A 72 -6.15 7.16 -8.99
CA LEU A 72 -7.51 7.09 -9.51
C LEU A 72 -7.79 8.21 -10.52
N ILE A 73 -7.43 9.45 -10.18
CA ILE A 73 -7.59 10.61 -11.08
C ILE A 73 -6.76 10.40 -12.36
N GLY A 74 -5.51 9.95 -12.22
CA GLY A 74 -4.63 9.65 -13.36
C GLY A 74 -5.19 8.57 -14.27
N ALA A 75 -5.69 7.46 -13.70
CA ALA A 75 -6.31 6.38 -14.44
C ALA A 75 -7.56 6.83 -15.21
N LEU A 76 -8.44 7.59 -14.56
CA LEU A 76 -9.63 8.17 -15.20
C LEU A 76 -9.28 9.13 -16.34
N TYR A 77 -8.26 9.97 -16.14
CA TYR A 77 -7.80 10.90 -17.16
C TYR A 77 -7.27 10.18 -18.41
N ILE A 78 -6.44 9.14 -18.21
CA ILE A 78 -5.91 8.31 -19.31
C ILE A 78 -7.05 7.60 -20.02
N ALA A 79 -7.95 6.93 -19.28
CA ALA A 79 -9.09 6.22 -19.86
C ALA A 79 -9.99 7.15 -20.67
N LYS A 80 -10.23 8.37 -20.19
CA LYS A 80 -11.03 9.37 -20.93
C LYS A 80 -10.33 9.84 -22.21
N LYS A 81 -9.00 9.96 -22.21
CA LYS A 81 -8.22 10.33 -23.40
C LYS A 81 -8.22 9.22 -24.47
N GLU A 82 -8.23 7.96 -24.06
CA GLU A 82 -8.21 6.83 -25.01
C GLU A 82 -9.60 6.48 -25.57
N ALA A 83 -10.67 6.90 -24.91
CA ALA A 83 -12.04 6.70 -25.38
C ALA A 83 -12.51 7.69 -26.46
N PHE A 84 -11.75 8.76 -26.74
CA PHE A 84 -12.07 9.80 -27.73
C PHE A 84 -10.92 10.05 -28.70
#